data_AF-A0A1F7G9F2-F1
#
_entry.id   AF-A0A1F7G9F2-F1
#
_cell.length_a   1.000
_cell.length_b   1.000
_cell.length_c   1.000
_cell.angle_alpha   90.00
_cell.angle_beta   90.00
_cell.angle_gamma   90.00
#
_symmetry.space_group_name_H-M   'P 1'
#
loop_
_entity.id
_entity.type
_entity.pdbx_description
1 polymer ?
#
loop_
_entity_poly.entity_id
_entity_poly.type
_entity_poly.pdbx_seq_one_letter_code
_entity_poly.pdbx_strand_id
1 'polypeptide(L)' 'MENKFKIHSFTDLIAWQKAHQFVLIIYKIAYSFPKEETFGLSSQLKRAAISISSNIAEGFSRKTNKDKVHFFISL' A
#
# COMPACT_ATOMS: atom_id res chain seq x y z
N MET A 1 -13.46 -30.48 -4.24
CA MET A 1 -13.56 -29.01 -4.30
C MET A 1 -12.24 -28.44 -3.82
N GLU A 2 -11.34 -28.10 -4.75
CA GLU A 2 -10.06 -27.47 -4.39
C GLU A 2 -10.32 -26.06 -3.87
N ASN A 3 -9.66 -25.73 -2.77
CA ASN A 3 -9.84 -24.52 -1.99
C ASN A 3 -9.39 -23.30 -2.82
N LYS A 4 -10.35 -22.49 -3.29
CA LYS A 4 -10.16 -21.43 -4.31
C LYS A 4 -9.32 -20.21 -3.90
N PHE A 5 -8.65 -20.21 -2.76
CA PHE A 5 -7.92 -19.04 -2.26
C PHE A 5 -6.56 -19.40 -1.69
N LYS A 6 -5.72 -20.06 -2.50
CA LYS A 6 -4.29 -20.11 -2.19
C LYS A 6 -3.68 -18.77 -2.58
N ILE A 7 -3.21 -18.01 -1.60
CA ILE A 7 -2.49 -16.75 -1.81
C ILE A 7 -1.09 -17.11 -2.32
N HIS A 8 -0.76 -16.68 -3.53
CA HIS A 8 0.52 -16.95 -4.18
C HIS A 8 1.42 -15.71 -4.20
N SER A 9 0.83 -14.52 -4.20
CA SER A 9 1.50 -13.23 -4.25
C SER A 9 0.88 -12.24 -3.26
N PHE A 10 1.64 -11.21 -2.88
CA PHE A 10 1.13 -10.10 -2.05
C PHE A 10 -0.04 -9.39 -2.72
N THR A 11 -0.12 -9.44 -4.05
CA THR A 11 -1.21 -8.85 -4.84
C THR A 11 -2.55 -9.53 -4.63
N ASP A 12 -2.55 -10.78 -4.15
CA ASP A 12 -3.78 -11.53 -3.84
C ASP A 12 -4.36 -11.09 -2.49
N LEU A 13 -3.59 -10.36 -1.67
CA LEU A 13 -4.06 -9.83 -0.39
C LEU A 13 -5.09 -8.72 -0.64
N ILE A 14 -6.30 -8.89 -0.08
CA ILE A 14 -7.35 -7.86 -0.11
C ILE A 14 -6.83 -6.54 0.51
N ALA A 15 -6.01 -6.62 1.56
CA ALA A 15 -5.38 -5.45 2.17
C ALA A 15 -4.50 -4.70 1.16
N TRP A 16 -3.69 -5.42 0.39
CA TRP A 16 -2.85 -4.80 -0.65
C TRP A 16 -3.70 -4.20 -1.77
N GLN A 17 -4.74 -4.90 -2.22
CA GLN A 17 -5.64 -4.41 -3.27
C GLN A 17 -6.33 -3.10 -2.85
N LYS A 18 -6.82 -3.03 -1.60
CA LYS A 18 -7.41 -1.81 -1.04
C LYS A 18 -6.38 -0.69 -0.89
N ALA A 19 -5.17 -0.98 -0.42
CA ALA A 19 -4.09 0.00 -0.35
C ALA A 19 -3.71 0.52 -1.74
N HIS A 20 -3.64 -0.34 -2.74
CA HIS A 20 -3.35 0.06 -4.12
C HIS A 20 -4.47 0.94 -4.71
N GLN A 21 -5.74 0.59 -4.48
CA GLN A 21 -6.87 1.46 -4.84
C GLN A 21 -6.78 2.83 -4.16
N PHE A 22 -6.39 2.87 -2.89
CA PHE A 22 -6.18 4.12 -2.17
C PHE A 22 -5.07 4.97 -2.81
N VAL A 23 -3.95 4.37 -3.21
CA VAL A 23 -2.89 5.07 -3.97
C VAL A 23 -3.45 5.73 -5.23
N LEU A 24 -4.27 5.01 -6.01
CA LEU A 24 -4.87 5.57 -7.23
C LEU A 24 -5.78 6.77 -6.94
N ILE A 25 -6.56 6.73 -5.85
CA ILE A 25 -7.39 7.85 -5.42
C ILE A 25 -6.52 9.05 -5.03
N ILE A 26 -5.45 8.81 -4.26
CA ILE A 26 -4.51 9.86 -3.85
C ILE A 26 -3.84 10.51 -5.06
N TYR A 27 -3.45 9.73 -6.07
CA TYR A 27 -2.88 10.28 -7.30
C TYR A 27 -3.86 11.19 -8.03
N LYS A 28 -5.16 10.83 -8.07
CA LYS A 28 -6.20 11.68 -8.66
C LYS A 28 -6.40 12.97 -7.88
N ILE A 29 -6.47 12.90 -6.54
CA ILE A 29 -6.61 14.08 -5.68
C ILE A 29 -5.38 14.98 -5.83
N ALA A 30 -4.19 14.41 -5.81
CA ALA A 30 -2.93 15.16 -5.88
C ALA A 30 -2.68 15.80 -7.25
N TYR A 31 -3.43 15.42 -8.29
CA TYR A 31 -3.45 16.09 -9.60
C TYR A 31 -4.32 17.35 -9.61
N SER A 32 -5.28 17.46 -8.68
CA SER A 32 -6.12 18.65 -8.52
C SER A 32 -5.46 19.80 -7.75
N PHE A 33 -4.27 19.57 -7.18
CA PHE A 33 -3.56 20.58 -6.43
C PHE A 33 -2.93 21.65 -7.34
N PRO A 34 -2.75 22.89 -6.85
CA PRO A 34 -1.99 23.91 -7.54
C PRO A 34 -0.57 23.43 -7.86
N LYS A 35 0.02 23.95 -8.95
CA LYS A 35 1.36 23.50 -9.41
C LYS A 35 2.44 23.76 -8.36
N GLU A 36 2.26 24.80 -7.56
CA GLU A 36 3.10 25.20 -6.45
C GLU A 36 3.22 24.09 -5.38
N GLU A 37 2.18 23.28 -5.20
CA GLU A 37 2.12 22.18 -4.22
C GLU A 37 2.64 20.83 -4.76
N THR A 38 3.13 20.80 -6.00
CA THR A 38 3.63 19.56 -6.64
C THR A 38 4.75 18.91 -5.84
N PHE A 39 5.70 19.71 -5.37
CA PHE A 39 6.85 19.23 -4.58
C PHE A 39 6.59 19.26 -3.07
N GLY A 40 5.58 20.02 -2.62
CA GLY A 40 5.11 20.07 -1.24
C GLY A 40 4.12 18.96 -0.95
N LEU A 41 2.85 19.31 -0.86
CA LEU A 41 1.79 18.40 -0.41
C LEU A 41 1.55 17.22 -1.35
N SER A 42 1.61 17.42 -2.67
CA SER A 42 1.36 16.37 -3.67
C SER A 42 2.40 15.24 -3.55
N SER A 43 3.68 15.59 -3.44
CA SER A 43 4.77 14.63 -3.27
C SER A 43 4.70 13.88 -1.94
N GLN A 44 4.43 14.58 -0.84
CA GLN A 44 4.31 13.95 0.48
C GLN A 44 3.14 12.96 0.54
N LEU A 45 1.97 13.36 0.02
CA LEU A 45 0.76 12.53 0.04
C LEU A 45 0.92 11.26 -0.81
N LYS A 46 1.50 11.38 -2.01
CA LYS A 46 1.79 10.23 -2.88
C LYS A 46 2.75 9.25 -2.21
N ARG A 47 3.83 9.75 -1.60
CA ARG A 47 4.82 8.91 -0.91
C ARG A 47 4.21 8.18 0.29
N ALA A 48 3.42 8.88 1.11
CA ALA A 48 2.72 8.27 2.23
C ALA A 48 1.77 7.15 1.78
N ALA A 49 0.96 7.41 0.74
CA ALA A 49 0.04 6.41 0.22
C ALA A 49 0.76 5.18 -0.35
N ILE A 50 1.84 5.37 -1.12
CA ILE A 50 2.64 4.27 -1.67
C ILE A 50 3.23 3.41 -0.54
N SER A 51 3.74 4.05 0.52
CA SER A 51 4.34 3.36 1.66
C SER A 51 3.41 2.31 2.26
N ILE A 52 2.10 2.55 2.30
CA ILE A 52 1.13 1.57 2.84
C ILE A 52 1.15 0.28 2.01
N SER A 53 1.07 0.40 0.68
CA SER A 53 1.07 -0.76 -0.22
C SER A 53 2.42 -1.48 -0.25
N SER A 54 3.53 -0.73 -0.21
CA SER A 54 4.89 -1.27 -0.09
C SER A 54 5.05 -2.02 1.21
N ASN A 55 4.50 -1.48 2.30
CA ASN A 55 4.63 -2.10 3.61
C ASN A 55 3.89 -3.46 3.65
N ILE A 56 2.70 -3.53 3.06
CA ILE A 56 1.96 -4.79 2.96
C ILE A 56 2.73 -5.82 2.10
N ALA A 57 3.34 -5.38 1.00
CA ALA A 57 4.10 -6.25 0.11
C ALA A 57 5.37 -6.81 0.78
N GLU A 58 6.12 -5.98 1.50
CA GLU A 58 7.30 -6.40 2.25
C GLU A 58 6.91 -7.28 3.45
N GLY A 59 5.81 -7.00 4.15
CA GLY A 59 5.30 -7.86 5.22
C GLY A 59 4.89 -9.25 4.71
N PHE A 60 4.44 -9.36 3.46
CA PHE A 60 4.07 -10.63 2.83
C PHE A 60 5.29 -11.50 2.49
N SER A 61 6.42 -10.92 2.07
CA SER A 61 7.62 -11.65 1.67
C SER A 61 8.39 -12.27 2.86
N ARG A 62 8.05 -11.91 4.10
CA ARG A 62 8.70 -12.38 5.32
C ARG A 62 8.11 -13.71 5.85
N LYS A 63 9.00 -14.62 6.25
CA LYS A 63 8.71 -16.04 6.52
C LYS A 63 8.06 -16.32 7.88
N THR A 64 8.15 -15.44 8.87
CA THR A 64 7.72 -15.70 10.26
C THR A 64 6.57 -14.78 10.68
N ASN A 65 5.59 -15.32 11.42
CA ASN A 65 4.45 -14.54 11.93
C ASN A 65 4.86 -13.43 12.91
N LYS A 66 6.00 -13.57 13.60
CA LYS A 66 6.55 -12.52 14.48
C LYS A 66 7.01 -11.27 13.72
N ASP A 67 7.54 -11.42 12.51
CA ASP A 67 8.01 -10.28 11.70
C ASP A 67 6.85 -9.52 11.04
N LYS A 68 5.73 -10.21 10.79
CA LYS A 68 4.53 -9.60 10.19
C LYS A 68 3.90 -8.56 11.10
N VAL A 69 3.85 -8.81 12.41
CA VAL A 69 3.20 -7.92 13.40
C VAL A 69 3.96 -6.61 13.56
N HIS A 70 5.30 -6.64 13.49
CA HIS A 70 6.13 -5.45 13.69
C HIS A 70 5.89 -4.34 12.66
N PHE A 71 5.32 -4.68 11.50
CA PHE A 71 5.18 -3.74 10.39
C PHE A 71 3.76 -3.24 10.15
N PHE A 72 2.75 -4.01 10.55
CA PHE A 72 1.37 -3.51 10.61
C PHE A 72 1.20 -2.38 11.65
N ILE A 73 2.17 -2.20 12.56
CA ILE A 73 2.10 -1.26 13.70
C ILE A 73 2.94 0.03 13.46
N SER A 74 3.81 0.09 12.44
CA SER A 74 4.62 1.28 12.13
C SER A 74 3.96 2.25 11.14
N LEU A 75 2.63 2.38 11.19
CA LEU A 75 1.88 3.44 10.50
C LEU A 75 2.03 4.79 11.21
#